data_AF-A0A436RV24-F1
#
_entry.id   AF-A0A436RV24-F1
#
_cell.length_a   1.000
_cell.length_b   1.000
_cell.length_c   1.000
_cell.angle_alpha   90.00
_cell.angle_beta   90.00
_cell.angle_gamma   90.00
#
_symmetry.space_group_name_H-M   'P 1'
#
loop_
_entity.id
_entity.type
_entity.pdbx_description
1 polymer ?
#
loop_
_entity_poly.entity_id
_entity_poly.type
_entity_poly.pdbx_seq_one_letter_code
_entity_poly.pdbx_strand_id
1 'polypeptide(L)'
;TDPRSVVPESIMPSYGFLKDTPIDVKDFSTHLVANRLVAVPYTDDMIVHANADLAAQADPNADTSGLEARYPKAKIGDFDGNPQQVTEMDALLAYLQMLGTLVDFKNYDEAAGYR
;
A
#
# COMPACT_ATOMS: atom_id res chain seq x y z
N THR A 1 12.98 11.99 -0.20
CA THR A 1 13.16 11.68 -1.64
C THR A 1 14.59 11.29 -1.96
N ASP A 2 15.60 11.93 -1.34
CA ASP A 2 16.99 11.47 -1.38
C ASP A 2 17.33 10.58 -0.17
N PRO A 3 17.66 9.30 -0.36
CA PRO A 3 18.08 8.42 0.74
C PRO A 3 19.33 8.91 1.48
N ARG A 4 20.22 9.66 0.82
CA ARG A 4 21.45 10.16 1.46
C ARG A 4 21.18 11.30 2.44
N SER A 5 20.02 11.96 2.36
CA SER A 5 19.66 13.01 3.32
C SER A 5 19.28 12.47 4.69
N VAL A 6 18.87 11.20 4.78
CA VAL A 6 18.54 10.52 6.04
C VAL A 6 19.64 9.57 6.49
N VAL A 7 20.31 8.91 5.54
CA VAL A 7 21.41 7.99 5.79
C VAL A 7 22.54 8.34 4.82
N PRO A 8 23.56 9.11 5.25
CA PRO A 8 24.62 9.63 4.37
C PRO A 8 25.36 8.54 3.57
N GLU A 9 25.53 7.36 4.15
CA GLU A 9 26.22 6.21 3.54
C GLU A 9 25.32 5.37 2.61
N SER A 10 24.08 5.81 2.34
CA SER A 10 23.13 5.05 1.54
C SER A 10 23.55 4.96 0.06
N ILE A 11 23.67 3.74 -0.44
CA ILE A 11 23.86 3.48 -1.87
C ILE A 11 22.54 3.48 -2.65
N MET A 12 21.39 3.53 -1.97
CA MET A 12 20.07 3.49 -2.61
C MET A 12 19.89 4.67 -3.56
N PRO A 13 19.47 4.45 -4.82
CA PRO A 13 19.17 5.54 -5.76
C PRO A 13 18.10 6.49 -5.22
N SER A 14 18.12 7.75 -5.70
CA SER A 14 17.03 8.69 -5.44
C SER A 14 15.82 8.34 -6.30
N TYR A 15 14.65 8.24 -5.67
CA TYR A 15 13.36 7.99 -6.33
C TYR A 15 12.44 9.21 -6.21
N GLY A 16 13.01 10.41 -6.24
CA GLY A 16 12.24 11.66 -6.07
C GLY A 16 11.12 11.85 -7.09
N PHE A 17 11.29 11.33 -8.31
CA PHE A 17 10.30 11.41 -9.38
C PHE A 17 8.93 10.81 -9.02
N LEU A 18 8.88 9.82 -8.11
CA LEU A 18 7.63 9.19 -7.69
C LEU A 18 6.67 10.19 -7.02
N LYS A 19 7.20 11.27 -6.43
CA LYS A 19 6.40 12.33 -5.81
C LYS A 19 5.74 13.25 -6.84
N ASP A 20 6.29 13.34 -8.05
CA ASP A 20 5.79 14.20 -9.11
C ASP A 20 4.90 13.45 -10.11
N THR A 21 4.97 12.11 -10.13
CA THR A 21 4.17 11.27 -11.04
C THR A 21 2.79 10.96 -10.42
N PRO A 22 1.69 11.42 -11.04
CA PRO A 22 0.35 11.04 -10.63
C PRO A 22 0.11 9.55 -10.90
N ILE A 23 -0.59 8.86 -10.00
CA ILE A 23 -1.01 7.50 -10.29
C ILE A 23 -2.16 7.52 -11.32
N ASP A 24 -2.05 6.70 -12.37
CA ASP A 24 -3.17 6.52 -13.30
C ASP A 24 -4.13 5.47 -12.74
N VAL A 25 -5.23 5.93 -12.12
CA VAL A 25 -6.25 5.05 -11.51
C VAL A 25 -7.17 4.48 -12.58
N LYS A 26 -6.65 3.55 -13.40
CA LYS A 26 -7.42 2.79 -14.38
C LYS A 26 -7.16 1.31 -14.26
N ASP A 27 -8.21 0.52 -14.46
CA ASP A 27 -8.15 -0.94 -14.61
C ASP A 27 -7.51 -1.74 -13.45
N PHE A 28 -7.44 -1.20 -12.23
CA PHE A 28 -6.97 -1.96 -11.06
C PHE A 28 -7.85 -3.17 -10.73
N SER A 29 -9.13 -3.13 -11.11
CA SER A 29 -10.01 -4.30 -11.05
C SER A 29 -9.46 -5.48 -11.83
N THR A 30 -8.80 -5.26 -12.98
CA THR A 30 -8.17 -6.32 -13.78
C THR A 30 -7.02 -6.99 -13.04
N HIS A 31 -6.22 -6.22 -12.30
CA HIS A 31 -5.18 -6.77 -11.43
C HIS A 31 -5.77 -7.64 -10.31
N LEU A 32 -6.85 -7.20 -9.68
CA LEU A 32 -7.52 -7.99 -8.63
C LEU A 32 -8.14 -9.27 -9.19
N VAL A 33 -8.75 -9.21 -10.38
CA VAL A 33 -9.27 -10.39 -11.09
C VAL A 33 -8.13 -11.36 -11.40
N ALA A 34 -7.02 -10.90 -11.96
CA ALA A 34 -5.85 -11.73 -12.25
C ALA A 34 -5.28 -12.38 -10.99
N ASN A 35 -5.17 -11.62 -9.89
CA ASN A 35 -4.72 -12.15 -8.60
C ASN A 35 -5.70 -13.19 -8.02
N ARG A 36 -7.01 -12.99 -8.22
CA ARG A 36 -8.02 -13.98 -7.83
C ARG A 36 -7.88 -15.28 -8.60
N LEU A 37 -7.51 -15.24 -9.87
CA LEU A 37 -7.23 -16.44 -10.67
C LEU A 37 -6.05 -17.25 -10.12
N VAL A 38 -5.08 -16.60 -9.46
CA VAL A 38 -3.98 -17.26 -8.76
C VAL A 38 -4.25 -17.46 -7.26
N ALA A 39 -5.54 -17.54 -6.90
CA ALA A 39 -6.06 -17.88 -5.57
C ALA A 39 -5.90 -16.82 -4.46
N VAL A 40 -5.57 -15.56 -4.80
CA VAL A 40 -5.69 -14.47 -3.83
C VAL A 40 -7.19 -14.22 -3.53
N PRO A 41 -7.63 -14.18 -2.27
CA PRO A 41 -9.06 -14.21 -1.91
C PRO A 41 -9.76 -12.84 -2.07
N TYR A 42 -9.67 -12.22 -3.24
CA TYR A 42 -10.44 -11.02 -3.56
C TYR A 42 -11.92 -11.34 -3.78
N THR A 43 -12.81 -10.59 -3.13
CA THR A 43 -14.26 -10.70 -3.30
C THR A 43 -14.73 -9.88 -4.50
N ASP A 44 -15.97 -10.11 -4.95
CA ASP A 44 -16.56 -9.31 -6.03
C ASP A 44 -16.67 -7.83 -5.63
N ASP A 45 -16.99 -7.55 -4.36
CA ASP A 45 -17.07 -6.19 -3.81
C ASP A 45 -15.71 -5.47 -3.87
N MET A 46 -14.62 -6.18 -3.53
CA MET A 46 -13.25 -5.67 -3.66
C MET A 46 -12.88 -5.33 -5.10
N ILE A 47 -13.30 -6.16 -6.06
CA ILE A 47 -13.02 -5.96 -7.49
C ILE A 47 -13.82 -4.77 -8.04
N VAL A 48 -15.10 -4.66 -7.68
CA VAL A 48 -15.98 -3.56 -8.11
C VAL A 48 -15.48 -2.22 -7.59
N HIS A 49 -15.00 -2.17 -6.35
CA HIS A 49 -14.55 -0.93 -5.71
C HIS A 49 -13.05 -0.66 -5.84
N ALA A 50 -12.28 -1.49 -6.55
CA ALA A 50 -10.81 -1.43 -6.61
C ALA A 50 -10.23 -0.01 -6.85
N ASN A 51 -10.75 0.71 -7.84
CA ASN A 51 -10.28 2.06 -8.18
C ASN A 51 -10.64 3.09 -7.10
N ALA A 52 -11.84 2.98 -6.52
CA ALA A 52 -12.29 3.88 -5.46
C ALA A 52 -11.50 3.64 -4.17
N ASP A 53 -11.26 2.38 -3.84
CA ASP A 53 -10.46 1.95 -2.68
C ASP A 53 -9.03 2.46 -2.77
N LEU A 54 -8.40 2.35 -3.94
CA LEU A 54 -7.05 2.86 -4.18
C LEU A 54 -6.98 4.38 -3.97
N ALA A 55 -7.91 5.13 -4.57
CA ALA A 55 -7.94 6.58 -4.44
C ALA A 55 -8.20 7.01 -2.98
N ALA A 56 -9.15 6.35 -2.31
CA ALA A 56 -9.50 6.66 -0.93
C ALA A 56 -8.39 6.30 0.08
N GLN A 57 -7.54 5.32 -0.23
CA GLN A 57 -6.47 4.91 0.67
C GLN A 57 -5.43 6.01 0.92
N ALA A 58 -5.16 6.84 -0.08
CA ALA A 58 -4.15 7.90 -0.03
C ALA A 58 -4.75 9.31 0.12
N ASP A 59 -6.07 9.46 0.01
CA ASP A 59 -6.75 10.76 0.20
C ASP A 59 -7.23 10.92 1.65
N PRO A 60 -6.65 11.84 2.44
CA PRO A 60 -7.05 12.07 3.83
C PRO A 60 -8.47 12.67 3.97
N ASN A 61 -9.09 13.13 2.89
CA ASN A 61 -10.43 13.73 2.88
C ASN A 61 -11.50 12.78 2.34
N ALA A 62 -11.14 11.59 1.87
CA ALA A 62 -12.08 10.63 1.31
C ALA A 62 -12.89 9.89 2.41
N ASP A 63 -14.07 9.38 2.05
CA ASP A 63 -14.79 8.41 2.89
C ASP A 63 -14.15 7.03 2.75
N THR A 64 -13.52 6.57 3.83
CA THR A 64 -12.76 5.31 3.87
C THR A 64 -13.56 4.14 4.46
N SER A 65 -14.79 4.36 4.89
CA SER A 65 -15.58 3.35 5.62
C SER A 65 -15.74 2.04 4.83
N GLY A 66 -15.98 2.13 3.53
CA GLY A 66 -16.06 0.97 2.63
C GLY A 66 -14.71 0.27 2.44
N LEU A 67 -13.62 1.04 2.31
CA LEU A 67 -12.26 0.53 2.21
C LEU A 67 -11.87 -0.24 3.48
N GLU A 68 -12.15 0.32 4.66
CA GLU A 68 -11.85 -0.30 5.96
C GLU A 68 -12.67 -1.58 6.19
N ALA A 69 -13.92 -1.61 5.73
CA ALA A 69 -14.76 -2.81 5.80
C ALA A 69 -14.20 -3.96 4.94
N ARG A 70 -13.72 -3.64 3.72
CA ARG A 70 -13.11 -4.64 2.82
C ARG A 70 -11.72 -5.04 3.27
N TYR A 71 -10.92 -4.09 3.73
CA TYR A 71 -9.51 -4.28 4.11
C TYR A 71 -9.23 -3.76 5.53
N PRO A 72 -9.64 -4.47 6.59
CA PRO A 72 -9.55 -3.97 7.98
C PRO A 72 -8.14 -3.68 8.49
N LYS A 73 -7.11 -4.18 7.80
CA LYS A 73 -5.70 -3.99 8.15
C LYS A 73 -5.01 -2.96 7.25
N ALA A 74 -5.70 -2.41 6.26
CA ALA A 74 -5.15 -1.39 5.38
C ALA A 74 -4.73 -0.17 6.19
N LYS A 75 -3.57 0.39 5.83
CA LYS A 75 -3.15 1.71 6.30
C LYS A 75 -3.70 2.74 5.33
N ILE A 76 -4.23 3.84 5.88
CA ILE A 76 -4.91 4.91 5.14
C ILE A 76 -4.35 6.24 5.63
N GLY A 77 -4.13 7.18 4.71
CA GLY A 77 -3.70 8.54 4.99
C GLY A 77 -2.87 9.13 3.86
N ASP A 78 -2.51 10.41 4.02
CA ASP A 78 -1.54 11.08 3.16
C ASP A 78 -0.13 10.54 3.47
N PHE A 79 0.45 9.78 2.54
CA PHE A 79 1.74 9.12 2.78
C PHE A 79 2.91 9.96 2.31
N ASP A 80 2.77 10.70 1.21
CA ASP A 80 3.85 11.49 0.60
C ASP A 80 3.88 12.98 1.03
N GLY A 81 2.87 13.40 1.80
CA GLY A 81 2.67 14.75 2.32
C GLY A 81 2.01 15.72 1.34
N ASN A 82 1.39 15.22 0.28
CA ASN A 82 0.67 16.00 -0.73
C ASN A 82 -0.81 15.56 -0.82
N PRO A 83 -1.71 16.17 -0.04
CA PRO A 83 -3.12 15.78 -0.03
C PRO A 83 -3.89 16.20 -1.29
N GLN A 84 -3.26 16.90 -2.24
CA GLN A 84 -3.92 17.41 -3.45
C GLN A 84 -4.00 16.36 -4.56
N GLN A 85 -3.17 15.32 -4.50
CA GLN A 85 -3.03 14.35 -5.56
C GLN A 85 -2.47 13.04 -5.02
N VAL A 86 -3.06 11.92 -5.45
CA VAL A 86 -2.47 10.59 -5.22
C VAL A 86 -1.33 10.37 -6.22
N THR A 87 -0.15 10.05 -5.72
CA THR A 87 1.06 9.86 -6.52
C THR A 87 1.56 8.41 -6.49
N GLU A 88 2.54 8.10 -7.35
CA GLU A 88 3.25 6.81 -7.26
C GLU A 88 4.01 6.67 -5.92
N MET A 89 4.40 7.77 -5.27
CA MET A 89 5.01 7.75 -3.94
C MET A 89 4.03 7.25 -2.88
N ASP A 90 2.76 7.68 -2.93
CA ASP A 90 1.74 7.19 -2.00
C ASP A 90 1.55 5.68 -2.13
N ALA A 91 1.47 5.17 -3.36
CA ALA A 91 1.33 3.74 -3.61
C ALA A 91 2.52 2.93 -3.07
N LEU A 92 3.75 3.42 -3.25
CA LEU A 92 4.95 2.76 -2.73
C LEU A 92 4.95 2.75 -1.19
N LEU A 93 4.64 3.88 -0.57
CA LEU A 93 4.63 4.00 0.89
C LEU A 93 3.51 3.16 1.50
N ALA A 94 2.31 3.15 0.92
CA ALA A 94 1.20 2.31 1.34
C ALA A 94 1.58 0.81 1.32
N TYR A 95 2.29 0.36 0.28
CA TYR A 95 2.84 -1.00 0.20
C TYR A 95 3.84 -1.27 1.33
N LEU A 96 4.81 -0.37 1.54
CA LEU A 96 5.83 -0.54 2.58
C LEU A 96 5.23 -0.58 4.00
N GLN A 97 4.18 0.20 4.27
CA GLN A 97 3.49 0.18 5.57
C GLN A 97 2.73 -1.13 5.84
N MET A 98 2.40 -1.92 4.81
CA MET A 98 1.76 -3.22 4.96
C MET A 98 2.76 -4.35 5.27
N LEU A 99 4.02 -4.20 4.84
CA LEU A 99 5.03 -5.24 4.98
C LEU A 99 5.27 -5.62 6.45
N GLY A 100 5.20 -6.93 6.73
CA GLY A 100 5.42 -7.48 8.08
C GLY A 100 4.25 -7.31 9.06
N THR A 101 3.19 -6.57 8.71
CA THR A 101 2.06 -6.31 9.64
C THR A 101 1.08 -7.47 9.77
N LEU A 102 1.11 -8.44 8.84
CA LEU A 102 0.16 -9.55 8.77
C LEU A 102 0.62 -10.80 9.53
N VAL A 103 1.84 -10.82 10.07
CA VAL A 103 2.37 -11.93 10.86
C VAL A 103 1.73 -11.92 12.25
N ASP A 104 1.22 -13.08 12.68
CA ASP A 104 0.76 -13.27 14.06
C ASP A 104 1.90 -13.83 14.93
N PHE A 105 2.56 -12.94 15.66
CA PHE A 105 3.70 -13.30 16.52
C PHE A 105 3.31 -14.07 17.79
N LYS A 106 2.00 -14.28 18.05
CA LYS A 106 1.55 -14.98 19.27
C LYS A 106 1.95 -16.46 19.33
N ASN A 107 2.31 -17.06 18.19
CA ASN A 107 2.72 -18.46 18.08
C ASN A 107 4.21 -18.65 17.76
N TYR A 108 5.03 -17.59 17.83
CA TYR A 108 6.46 -17.68 17.55
C TYR A 108 7.21 -18.23 18.78
N ASP A 109 7.71 -19.47 18.68
CA ASP A 109 8.60 -20.07 19.67
C ASP A 109 10.07 -19.81 19.28
N GLU A 110 10.66 -18.80 19.90
CA GLU A 110 12.05 -18.38 19.70
C GLU A 110 13.06 -19.50 20.05
N ALA A 111 12.68 -20.47 20.88
CA ALA A 111 13.57 -21.55 21.32
C ALA A 111 13.74 -22.68 20.28
N ALA A 112 12.83 -22.81 19.30
CA ALA A 112 12.90 -23.85 18.27
C ALA A 112 13.87 -23.53 17.12
N GLY A 113 14.30 -22.26 16.99
CA GLY A 113 15.20 -21.77 15.96
C GLY A 113 16.70 -21.87 16.28
N TYR A 114 17.05 -22.22 17.52
CA TYR A 114 18.44 -22.49 17.91
C TYR A 114 18.83 -23.90 17.43
N ARG A 115 19.59 -23.96 16.34
CA ARG A 115 20.42 -25.11 15.96
C ARG A 115 21.88 -24.75 16.07
#